data_AF-A0AAE0GLP1-F1
#
_entry.id   AF-A0AAE0GLP1-F1
#
_cell.length_a   1.000
_cell.length_b   1.000
_cell.length_c   1.000
_cell.angle_alpha   90.00
_cell.angle_beta   90.00
_cell.angle_gamma   90.00
#
_symmetry.space_group_name_H-M   'P 1'
#
loop_
_entity.id
_entity.type
_entity.pdbx_description
1 polymer ?
#
loop_
_entity_poly.entity_id
_entity_poly.type
_entity_poly.pdbx_seq_one_letter_code
_entity_poly.pdbx_strand_id
1 'polypeptide(L)'
;MFSSDIASPADAVGAFANSFATGYVSNNLAVPDPTQWSTLQTAVAVLVTPLAIIAIIVVFSGARWSLWLLLSFTISFMRMAYSIYQGVRIMMDLGVLTAFKFGYKIATLFSTTKKSLLTRPFSQSREPRVLQARISCATSYEEYLAAANQLDSIEGLDKWRTDDSDFHQASLLRETTAKLAALRYNGDLRGLQYLLSGLLKRNHLGIDNPEMHTAYRCHSKLVIERFHAEVECCLKHITLAESIPLEDRLQFMQKARPPPAHASPPLQVARTRAAPGRAYIRGC
;
A
#
# COMPACT_ATOMS: atom_id res chain seq x y z
N MET A 1 -4.19 -62.27 -109.44
CA MET A 1 -4.78 -63.55 -109.01
C MET A 1 -4.24 -63.78 -107.60
N PHE A 2 -5.12 -63.74 -106.57
CA PHE A 2 -4.99 -64.27 -105.18
C PHE A 2 -3.62 -64.24 -104.45
N SER A 3 -3.45 -63.92 -103.18
CA SER A 3 -4.28 -63.56 -102.04
C SER A 3 -3.31 -63.11 -100.93
N SER A 4 -3.76 -62.28 -100.00
CA SER A 4 -3.09 -61.93 -98.74
C SER A 4 -2.82 -63.16 -97.87
N ASP A 5 -1.70 -63.19 -97.14
CA ASP A 5 -1.64 -63.78 -95.79
C ASP A 5 -0.58 -63.08 -94.94
N ILE A 6 -1.09 -62.34 -93.95
CA ILE A 6 -0.36 -61.69 -92.86
C ILE A 6 -0.27 -62.74 -91.74
N ALA A 7 0.92 -63.24 -91.43
CA ALA A 7 1.14 -64.11 -90.29
C ALA A 7 1.17 -63.29 -88.98
N SER A 8 0.36 -63.75 -88.02
CA SER A 8 0.01 -63.14 -86.73
C SER A 8 1.05 -63.44 -85.63
N PRO A 9 1.27 -62.58 -84.62
CA PRO A 9 2.38 -62.68 -83.67
C PRO A 9 2.14 -63.66 -82.49
N ALA A 10 1.40 -64.75 -82.72
CA ALA A 10 1.12 -65.76 -81.69
C ALA A 10 2.18 -66.87 -81.59
N ASP A 11 3.01 -67.06 -82.61
CA ASP A 11 3.95 -68.19 -82.68
C ASP A 11 5.29 -67.92 -81.96
N ALA A 12 5.49 -66.73 -81.40
CA ALA A 12 6.69 -66.37 -80.65
C ALA A 12 6.61 -66.68 -79.13
N VAL A 13 5.40 -66.94 -78.59
CA VAL A 13 5.19 -67.10 -77.14
C VAL A 13 5.31 -68.56 -76.69
N GLY A 14 5.13 -69.53 -77.59
CA GLY A 14 5.23 -70.96 -77.27
C GLY A 14 6.65 -71.49 -77.04
N ALA A 15 7.68 -70.83 -77.58
CA ALA A 15 9.06 -71.31 -77.51
C ALA A 15 9.76 -71.00 -76.17
N PHE A 16 9.23 -70.09 -75.34
CA PHE A 16 9.88 -69.67 -74.09
C PHE A 16 9.41 -70.44 -72.84
N ALA A 17 8.25 -71.12 -72.92
CA ALA A 17 7.64 -71.78 -71.76
C ALA A 17 8.23 -73.16 -71.41
N ASN A 18 8.94 -73.81 -72.34
CA ASN A 18 9.44 -75.18 -72.14
C ASN A 18 10.85 -75.27 -71.52
N SER A 19 11.52 -74.15 -71.22
CA SER A 19 12.89 -74.15 -70.66
C SER A 19 12.97 -74.14 -69.13
N PHE A 20 11.84 -73.98 -68.42
CA PHE A 20 11.84 -73.78 -66.96
C PHE A 20 11.40 -75.00 -66.14
N ALA A 21 11.05 -76.12 -66.77
CA ALA A 21 10.44 -77.27 -66.07
C ALA A 21 11.40 -78.43 -65.73
N THR A 22 12.68 -78.37 -66.06
CA THR A 22 13.61 -79.49 -65.82
C THR A 22 14.82 -79.04 -65.00
N GLY A 23 14.67 -79.01 -63.68
CA GLY A 23 15.78 -78.62 -62.80
C GLY A 23 15.49 -78.66 -61.30
N TYR A 24 14.81 -79.68 -60.78
CA TYR A 24 14.78 -79.94 -59.33
C TYR A 24 15.23 -81.38 -59.06
N VAL A 25 16.51 -81.51 -58.72
CA VAL A 25 17.14 -82.73 -58.22
C VAL A 25 17.30 -82.61 -56.70
N SER A 26 16.82 -83.65 -56.03
CA SER A 26 16.86 -83.96 -54.60
C SER A 26 18.23 -83.79 -53.93
N ASN A 27 18.29 -83.11 -52.78
CA ASN A 27 19.36 -83.25 -51.79
C ASN A 27 18.77 -83.48 -50.39
N ASN A 28 19.03 -84.68 -49.85
CA ASN A 28 18.72 -85.10 -48.48
C ASN A 28 19.59 -84.32 -47.48
N LEU A 29 19.00 -83.37 -46.75
CA LEU A 29 19.55 -82.79 -45.53
C LEU A 29 18.76 -83.37 -44.35
N ALA A 30 19.47 -83.98 -43.40
CA ALA A 30 18.90 -84.49 -42.16
C ALA A 30 18.09 -83.36 -41.49
N VAL A 31 16.76 -83.54 -41.44
CA VAL A 31 15.85 -82.60 -40.77
C VAL A 31 16.19 -82.65 -39.27
N PRO A 32 16.61 -81.54 -38.65
CA PRO A 32 16.86 -81.52 -37.22
C PRO A 32 15.56 -81.84 -36.47
N ASP A 33 15.64 -82.71 -35.44
CA ASP A 33 14.48 -83.16 -34.68
C ASP A 33 13.60 -81.97 -34.25
N PRO A 34 12.26 -82.07 -34.38
CA PRO A 34 11.33 -80.97 -34.12
C PRO A 34 11.38 -80.42 -32.69
N THR A 35 11.99 -81.18 -31.77
CA THR A 35 12.24 -80.77 -30.39
C THR A 35 13.31 -79.68 -30.27
N GLN A 36 14.31 -79.61 -31.16
CA GLN A 36 15.38 -78.60 -31.10
C GLN A 36 14.94 -77.18 -31.47
N TRP A 37 14.01 -77.05 -32.43
CA TRP A 37 13.43 -75.75 -32.79
C TRP A 37 12.59 -75.18 -31.64
N SER A 38 11.86 -76.04 -30.92
CA SER A 38 11.07 -75.64 -29.76
C SER A 38 11.94 -75.22 -28.56
N THR A 39 13.09 -75.85 -28.35
CA THR A 39 14.03 -75.47 -27.27
C THR A 39 14.78 -74.18 -27.58
N LEU A 40 15.13 -73.93 -28.84
CA LEU A 40 15.72 -72.66 -29.26
C LEU A 40 14.72 -71.50 -29.20
N GLN A 41 13.47 -71.71 -29.63
CA GLN A 41 12.42 -70.70 -29.52
C GLN A 41 12.09 -70.36 -28.07
N THR A 42 12.01 -71.36 -27.19
CA THR A 42 11.79 -71.13 -25.76
C THR A 42 13.00 -70.45 -25.10
N ALA A 43 14.24 -70.83 -25.45
CA ALA A 43 15.44 -70.15 -24.96
C ALA A 43 15.53 -68.67 -25.38
N VAL A 44 15.20 -68.35 -26.64
CA VAL A 44 15.15 -66.96 -27.13
C VAL A 44 14.00 -66.19 -26.48
N ALA A 45 12.82 -66.80 -26.33
CA ALA A 45 11.70 -66.16 -25.66
C ALA A 45 12.00 -65.83 -24.20
N VAL A 46 12.68 -66.73 -23.46
CA VAL A 46 13.08 -66.51 -22.06
C VAL A 46 14.08 -65.36 -21.92
N LEU A 47 14.87 -65.05 -22.95
CA LEU A 47 15.85 -63.95 -22.91
C LEU A 47 15.28 -62.61 -23.44
N VAL A 48 14.44 -62.65 -24.48
CA VAL A 48 13.89 -61.43 -25.11
C VAL A 48 12.71 -60.86 -24.33
N THR A 49 11.86 -61.70 -23.73
CA THR A 49 10.71 -61.23 -22.95
C THR A 49 11.08 -60.36 -21.73
N PRO A 50 12.07 -60.70 -20.88
CA PRO A 50 12.44 -59.82 -19.76
C PRO A 50 13.06 -58.51 -20.23
N LEU A 51 13.83 -58.50 -21.32
CA LEU A 51 14.39 -57.28 -21.90
C LEU A 51 13.30 -56.35 -22.45
N ALA A 52 12.28 -56.90 -23.12
CA ALA A 52 11.12 -56.14 -23.57
C ALA A 52 10.32 -55.57 -22.39
N ILE A 53 10.13 -56.33 -21.31
CA ILE A 53 9.46 -55.86 -20.09
C ILE A 53 10.26 -54.72 -19.44
N ILE A 54 11.59 -54.83 -19.34
CA ILE A 54 12.45 -53.76 -18.81
C ILE A 54 12.35 -52.51 -19.68
N ALA A 55 12.40 -52.65 -21.02
CA ALA A 55 12.23 -51.53 -21.94
C ALA A 55 10.88 -50.82 -21.75
N ILE A 56 9.79 -51.58 -21.59
CA ILE A 56 8.46 -51.05 -21.30
C ILE A 56 8.46 -50.30 -19.95
N ILE A 57 9.02 -50.89 -18.89
CA ILE A 57 9.11 -50.23 -17.56
C ILE A 57 9.90 -48.91 -17.64
N VAL A 58 11.01 -48.88 -18.38
CA VAL A 58 11.83 -47.68 -18.59
C VAL A 58 11.03 -46.61 -19.33
N VAL A 59 10.30 -46.98 -20.38
CA VAL A 59 9.44 -46.06 -21.14
C VAL A 59 8.30 -45.52 -20.27
N PHE A 60 7.62 -46.38 -19.51
CA PHE A 60 6.54 -45.95 -18.60
C PHE A 60 7.06 -45.08 -17.45
N SER A 61 8.21 -45.41 -16.89
CA SER A 61 8.87 -44.58 -15.86
C SER A 61 9.24 -43.22 -16.44
N GLY A 62 9.88 -43.18 -17.61
CA GLY A 62 10.23 -41.95 -18.32
C GLY A 62 9.01 -41.07 -18.65
N ALA A 63 7.92 -41.69 -19.12
CA ALA A 63 6.66 -40.99 -19.38
C ALA A 63 6.06 -40.39 -18.10
N ARG A 64 6.12 -41.13 -16.98
CA ARG A 64 5.66 -40.65 -15.68
C ARG A 64 6.47 -39.46 -15.17
N TRP A 65 7.80 -39.52 -15.28
CA TRP A 65 8.69 -38.42 -14.92
C TRP A 65 8.44 -37.19 -15.81
N SER A 66 8.28 -37.39 -17.13
CA SER A 66 7.96 -36.32 -18.08
C SER A 66 6.63 -35.62 -17.74
N LEU A 67 5.60 -36.39 -17.38
CA LEU A 67 4.30 -35.85 -16.97
C LEU A 67 4.39 -35.04 -15.68
N TRP A 68 5.17 -35.49 -14.70
CA TRP A 68 5.43 -34.73 -13.46
C TRP A 68 6.20 -33.44 -13.71
N LEU A 69 7.16 -33.46 -14.62
CA LEU A 69 7.90 -32.25 -15.02
C LEU A 69 6.99 -31.24 -15.71
N LEU A 70 6.14 -31.69 -16.63
CA LEU A 70 5.19 -30.84 -17.34
C LEU A 70 4.15 -30.22 -16.39
N LEU A 71 3.65 -31.02 -15.43
CA LEU A 71 2.74 -30.54 -14.40
C LEU A 71 3.42 -29.48 -13.51
N SER A 72 4.65 -29.73 -13.08
CA SER A 72 5.44 -28.80 -12.26
C SER A 72 5.72 -27.49 -13.01
N PHE A 73 6.04 -27.59 -14.31
CA PHE A 73 6.25 -26.43 -15.17
C PHE A 73 4.97 -25.60 -15.30
N THR A 74 3.82 -26.25 -15.50
CA THR A 74 2.51 -25.60 -15.59
C THR A 74 2.14 -24.88 -14.30
N ILE A 75 2.38 -25.52 -13.14
CA ILE A 75 2.14 -24.91 -11.82
C ILE A 75 3.05 -23.70 -11.61
N SER A 76 4.34 -23.81 -11.97
CA SER A 76 5.30 -22.70 -11.88
C SER A 76 4.88 -21.52 -12.76
N PHE A 77 4.46 -21.80 -14.00
CA PHE A 77 3.98 -20.80 -14.94
C PHE A 77 2.73 -20.07 -14.41
N MET A 78 1.74 -20.82 -13.91
CA MET A 78 0.54 -20.23 -13.31
C MET A 78 0.86 -19.36 -12.09
N ARG A 79 1.82 -19.79 -11.27
CA ARG A 79 2.27 -19.03 -10.10
C ARG A 79 2.95 -17.71 -10.49
N MET A 80 3.77 -17.73 -11.54
CA MET A 80 4.38 -16.52 -12.08
C MET A 80 3.33 -15.56 -12.67
N ALA A 81 2.37 -16.10 -13.43
CA ALA A 81 1.25 -15.31 -13.97
C ALA A 81 0.42 -14.65 -12.86
N TYR A 82 0.12 -15.39 -11.79
CA TYR A 82 -0.59 -14.85 -10.62
C TYR A 82 0.19 -13.73 -9.93
N SER A 83 1.51 -13.88 -9.76
CA SER A 83 2.36 -12.84 -9.17
C SER A 83 2.38 -11.56 -10.00
N ILE A 84 2.42 -11.67 -11.32
CA ILE A 84 2.35 -10.52 -12.24
C ILE A 84 0.99 -9.83 -12.11
N TYR A 85 -0.11 -10.60 -12.13
CA TYR A 85 -1.46 -10.07 -11.96
C TYR A 85 -1.61 -9.30 -10.64
N GLN A 86 -1.08 -9.86 -9.54
CA GLN A 86 -1.10 -9.21 -8.23
C GLN A 86 -0.32 -7.89 -8.25
N GLY A 87 0.85 -7.86 -8.89
CA GLY A 87 1.64 -6.64 -9.05
C GLY A 87 0.89 -5.55 -9.83
N VAL A 88 0.26 -5.91 -10.95
CA VAL A 88 -0.54 -4.98 -11.76
C VAL A 88 -1.72 -4.42 -10.98
N ARG A 89 -2.44 -5.27 -10.22
CA ARG A 89 -3.56 -4.83 -9.39
C ARG A 89 -3.14 -3.82 -8.33
N ILE A 90 -2.04 -4.10 -7.61
CA ILE A 90 -1.51 -3.19 -6.59
C ILE A 90 -1.10 -1.85 -7.23
N MET A 91 -0.45 -1.88 -8.39
CA MET A 91 -0.08 -0.68 -9.13
C MET A 91 -1.30 0.14 -9.56
N MET A 92 -2.36 -0.52 -10.03
CA MET A 92 -3.62 0.14 -10.39
C MET A 92 -4.24 0.85 -9.17
N ASP A 93 -4.33 0.16 -8.03
CA ASP A 93 -4.92 0.70 -6.80
C ASP A 93 -4.11 1.90 -6.27
N LEU A 94 -2.77 1.80 -6.27
CA LEU A 94 -1.87 2.92 -5.90
C LEU A 94 -2.02 4.10 -6.87
N GLY A 95 -2.17 3.83 -8.17
CA GLY A 95 -2.45 4.84 -9.19
C GLY A 95 -3.75 5.60 -8.94
N VAL A 96 -4.83 4.88 -8.62
CA VAL A 96 -6.14 5.49 -8.30
C VAL A 96 -6.04 6.35 -7.03
N LEU A 97 -5.37 5.87 -5.98
CA LEU A 97 -5.23 6.63 -4.73
C LEU A 97 -4.37 7.88 -4.89
N THR A 98 -3.28 7.81 -5.67
CA THR A 98 -2.44 8.96 -5.96
C THR A 98 -3.19 10.00 -6.79
N ALA A 99 -3.94 9.58 -7.81
CA ALA A 99 -4.80 10.46 -8.59
C ALA A 99 -5.90 11.10 -7.74
N PHE A 100 -6.54 10.34 -6.85
CA PHE A 100 -7.58 10.87 -5.95
C PHE A 100 -7.03 11.93 -4.99
N LYS A 101 -5.88 11.67 -4.36
CA LYS A 101 -5.22 12.66 -3.49
C LYS A 101 -4.79 13.91 -4.25
N PHE A 102 -4.29 13.75 -5.47
CA PHE A 102 -3.90 14.87 -6.32
C PHE A 102 -5.12 15.70 -6.74
N GLY A 103 -6.21 15.03 -7.15
CA GLY A 103 -7.48 15.67 -7.48
C GLY A 103 -8.10 16.41 -6.30
N TYR A 104 -8.11 15.80 -5.10
CA TYR A 104 -8.56 16.46 -3.88
C TYR A 104 -7.72 17.70 -3.56
N LYS A 105 -6.38 17.61 -3.64
CA LYS A 105 -5.49 18.78 -3.46
C LYS A 105 -5.72 19.88 -4.50
N ILE A 106 -5.95 19.52 -5.76
CA ILE A 106 -6.28 20.50 -6.80
C ILE A 106 -7.63 21.16 -6.50
N ALA A 107 -8.63 20.39 -6.09
CA ALA A 107 -9.95 20.90 -5.75
C ALA A 107 -9.91 21.85 -4.53
N THR A 108 -9.12 21.52 -3.50
CA THR A 108 -8.94 22.40 -2.32
C THR A 108 -8.14 23.66 -2.66
N LEU A 109 -7.12 23.56 -3.51
CA LEU A 109 -6.42 24.74 -4.03
C LEU A 109 -7.38 25.62 -4.84
N PHE A 110 -8.18 25.03 -5.73
CA PHE A 110 -9.10 25.77 -6.58
C PHE A 110 -10.23 26.44 -5.78
N SER A 111 -10.77 25.79 -4.75
CA SER A 111 -11.78 26.38 -3.87
C SER A 111 -11.23 27.50 -2.99
N THR A 112 -9.99 27.38 -2.51
CA THR A 112 -9.30 28.44 -1.75
C THR A 112 -8.95 29.63 -2.64
N THR A 113 -8.52 29.37 -3.88
CA THR A 113 -8.14 30.40 -4.85
C THR A 113 -9.36 31.17 -5.37
N LYS A 114 -10.50 30.49 -5.60
CA LYS A 114 -11.79 31.15 -5.94
C LYS A 114 -12.27 32.09 -4.83
N LYS A 115 -12.10 31.72 -3.56
CA LYS A 115 -12.44 32.59 -2.41
C LYS A 115 -11.51 33.80 -2.28
N SER A 116 -10.23 33.68 -2.67
CA SER A 116 -9.27 34.80 -2.65
C SER A 116 -9.41 35.78 -3.83
N LEU A 117 -9.88 35.31 -4.99
CA LEU A 117 -10.07 36.15 -6.18
C LEU A 117 -11.37 36.97 -6.16
N LEU A 118 -12.42 36.50 -5.50
CA LEU A 118 -13.73 37.19 -5.44
C LEU A 118 -13.86 38.26 -4.35
N THR A 119 -12.85 38.46 -3.51
CA THR A 119 -12.79 39.54 -2.50
C THR A 119 -11.46 40.30 -2.55
N ARG A 120 -11.06 40.75 -3.74
CA ARG A 120 -10.04 41.82 -3.85
C ARG A 120 -10.74 43.16 -4.10
N PRO A 121 -11.10 43.94 -3.07
CA PRO A 121 -11.23 45.37 -3.30
C PRO A 121 -9.86 45.90 -3.72
N PHE A 122 -9.86 46.65 -4.82
CA PHE A 122 -8.71 47.21 -5.53
C PHE A 122 -7.96 48.32 -4.75
N SER A 123 -7.93 48.26 -3.42
CA SER A 123 -7.21 49.22 -2.56
C SER A 123 -5.99 48.53 -1.95
N GLN A 124 -4.89 48.51 -2.69
CA GLN A 124 -3.60 48.03 -2.20
C GLN A 124 -3.03 49.03 -1.19
N SER A 125 -3.47 48.92 0.07
CA SER A 125 -2.92 49.69 1.18
C SER A 125 -1.45 49.28 1.40
N ARG A 126 -0.59 50.25 1.74
CA ARG A 126 0.81 50.00 2.17
C ARG A 126 0.89 49.24 3.50
N GLU A 127 -0.23 49.20 4.21
CA GLU A 127 -0.41 48.71 5.56
C GLU A 127 0.09 47.27 5.81
N PRO A 128 -0.28 46.23 5.02
CA PRO A 128 0.22 44.87 5.26
C PRO A 128 1.73 44.73 5.09
N ARG A 129 2.36 45.48 4.16
CA ARG A 129 3.82 45.47 4.00
C ARG A 129 4.53 46.11 5.20
N VAL A 130 3.98 47.21 5.72
CA VAL A 130 4.51 47.87 6.92
C VAL A 130 4.37 46.96 8.14
N LEU A 131 3.24 46.27 8.30
CA LEU A 131 3.03 45.31 9.38
C LEU A 131 3.98 44.13 9.28
N GLN A 132 4.23 43.61 8.07
CA GLN A 132 5.19 42.53 7.87
C GLN A 132 6.63 42.96 8.20
N ALA A 133 7.00 44.20 7.87
CA ALA A 133 8.28 44.79 8.29
C ALA A 133 8.36 44.94 9.82
N ARG A 134 7.28 45.42 10.47
CA ARG A 134 7.20 45.51 11.94
C ARG A 134 7.35 44.15 12.61
N ILE A 135 6.70 43.11 12.08
CA ILE A 135 6.84 41.72 12.57
C ILE A 135 8.30 41.24 12.46
N SER A 136 9.00 41.59 11.37
CA SER A 136 10.41 41.19 11.20
C SER A 136 11.40 41.97 12.07
N CYS A 137 11.06 43.21 12.44
CA CYS A 137 11.89 44.08 13.27
C CYS A 137 11.50 44.09 14.75
N ALA A 138 10.43 43.39 15.13
CA ALA A 138 9.93 43.35 16.50
C ALA A 138 10.99 42.78 17.45
N THR A 139 11.30 43.53 18.51
CA THR A 139 12.26 43.10 19.54
C THR A 139 11.57 42.52 20.77
N SER A 140 10.26 42.75 20.91
CA SER A 140 9.42 42.23 21.99
C SER A 140 8.31 41.33 21.46
N TYR A 141 7.93 40.32 22.26
CA TYR A 141 6.81 39.44 21.96
C TYR A 141 5.48 40.19 21.85
N GLU A 142 5.26 41.20 22.70
CA GLU A 142 4.03 42.00 22.68
C GLU A 142 3.89 42.81 21.37
N GLU A 143 5.01 43.39 20.90
CA GLU A 143 5.06 44.12 19.63
C GLU A 143 4.80 43.19 18.44
N TYR A 144 5.43 42.00 18.46
CA TYR A 144 5.18 40.96 17.47
C TYR A 144 3.70 40.54 17.46
N LEU A 145 3.12 40.27 18.63
CA LEU A 145 1.74 39.81 18.78
C LEU A 145 0.75 40.85 18.27
N ALA A 146 0.95 42.12 18.62
CA ALA A 146 0.10 43.22 18.16
C ALA A 146 0.15 43.38 16.63
N ALA A 147 1.35 43.39 16.05
CA ALA A 147 1.52 43.55 14.60
C ALA A 147 1.01 42.33 13.81
N ALA A 148 1.22 41.12 14.31
CA ALA A 148 0.73 39.89 13.71
C ALA A 148 -0.79 39.78 13.75
N ASN A 149 -1.42 40.11 14.88
CA ASN A 149 -2.89 40.12 14.98
C ASN A 149 -3.52 41.15 14.04
N GLN A 150 -2.93 42.34 13.90
CA GLN A 150 -3.42 43.34 12.96
C GLN A 150 -3.28 42.86 11.50
N LEU A 151 -2.17 42.20 11.16
CA LEU A 151 -1.97 41.63 9.83
C LEU A 151 -2.95 40.48 9.54
N ASP A 152 -3.17 39.60 10.51
CA ASP A 152 -4.09 38.47 10.39
C ASP A 152 -5.54 38.91 10.19
N SER A 153 -5.95 40.00 10.87
CA SER A 153 -7.28 40.59 10.71
C SER A 153 -7.47 41.24 9.33
N ILE A 154 -6.45 41.95 8.83
CA ILE A 154 -6.46 42.53 7.47
C ILE A 154 -6.52 41.42 6.39
N GLU A 155 -5.83 40.29 6.61
CA GLU A 155 -5.89 39.13 5.72
C GLU A 155 -7.20 38.33 5.83
N GLY A 156 -8.05 38.65 6.81
CA GLY A 156 -9.35 38.01 7.02
C GLY A 156 -9.26 36.58 7.56
N LEU A 157 -8.15 36.24 8.23
CA LEU A 157 -7.90 34.90 8.78
C LEU A 157 -8.79 34.58 10.00
N ASP A 158 -9.49 35.58 10.55
CA ASP A 158 -10.47 35.43 11.64
C ASP A 158 -11.57 34.40 11.32
N LYS A 159 -11.96 34.29 10.05
CA LYS A 159 -12.95 33.29 9.60
C LYS A 159 -12.42 31.88 9.78
N TRP A 160 -11.15 31.63 9.45
CA TRP A 160 -10.53 30.32 9.61
C TRP A 160 -10.48 29.91 11.08
N ARG A 161 -10.33 30.85 12.02
CA ARG A 161 -10.32 30.56 13.46
C ARG A 161 -11.67 30.03 13.97
N THR A 162 -12.77 30.49 13.38
CA THR A 162 -14.14 30.12 13.78
C THR A 162 -14.68 28.94 12.96
N ASP A 163 -14.18 28.74 11.75
CA ASP A 163 -14.58 27.63 10.88
C ASP A 163 -13.91 26.33 11.31
N ASP A 164 -14.72 25.33 11.66
CA ASP A 164 -14.27 24.02 12.12
C ASP A 164 -14.30 22.96 11.03
N SER A 165 -14.61 23.32 9.77
CA SER A 165 -14.72 22.36 8.64
C SER A 165 -13.48 21.49 8.45
N ASP A 166 -12.31 22.06 8.73
CA ASP A 166 -11.01 21.41 8.53
C ASP A 166 -10.70 20.41 9.65
N PHE A 167 -11.35 20.54 10.83
CA PHE A 167 -11.11 19.69 11.99
C PHE A 167 -12.25 18.69 12.17
N HIS A 168 -12.10 17.51 11.58
CA HIS A 168 -13.12 16.46 11.62
C HIS A 168 -13.58 16.06 13.03
N GLN A 169 -12.69 16.13 14.03
CA GLN A 169 -13.01 15.80 15.42
C GLN A 169 -13.47 16.99 16.26
N ALA A 170 -13.75 18.16 15.65
CA ALA A 170 -14.19 19.36 16.37
C ALA A 170 -15.46 19.12 17.21
N SER A 171 -16.40 18.33 16.70
CA SER A 171 -17.63 17.98 17.42
C SER A 171 -17.34 17.23 18.72
N LEU A 172 -16.50 16.19 18.65
CA LEU A 172 -16.05 15.43 19.83
C LEU A 172 -15.27 16.32 20.79
N LEU A 173 -14.42 17.22 20.30
CA LEU A 173 -13.65 18.11 21.16
C LEU A 173 -14.57 19.07 21.94
N ARG A 174 -15.62 19.61 21.29
CA ARG A 174 -16.64 20.43 21.96
C ARG A 174 -17.43 19.62 23.00
N GLU A 175 -17.78 18.38 22.68
CA GLU A 175 -18.48 17.49 23.62
C GLU A 175 -17.62 17.19 24.86
N THR A 176 -16.34 16.85 24.67
CA THR A 176 -15.38 16.65 25.75
C THR A 176 -15.22 17.91 26.61
N THR A 177 -15.11 19.08 25.98
CA THR A 177 -15.04 20.37 26.67
C THR A 177 -16.28 20.61 27.52
N ALA A 178 -17.48 20.33 26.98
CA ALA A 178 -18.74 20.45 27.72
C ALA A 178 -18.82 19.47 28.90
N LYS A 179 -18.33 18.24 28.74
CA LYS A 179 -18.25 17.24 29.83
C LYS A 179 -17.32 17.70 30.95
N LEU A 180 -16.16 18.25 30.62
CA LEU A 180 -15.22 18.82 31.60
C LEU A 180 -15.87 19.95 32.39
N ALA A 181 -16.52 20.89 31.68
CA ALA A 181 -17.23 21.99 32.30
C ALA A 181 -18.35 21.47 33.23
N ALA A 182 -19.17 20.51 32.78
CA ALA A 182 -20.23 19.93 33.59
C ALA A 182 -19.71 19.26 34.87
N LEU A 183 -18.64 18.47 34.79
CA LEU A 183 -18.01 17.86 35.97
C LEU A 183 -17.46 18.90 36.94
N ARG A 184 -16.86 19.98 36.42
CA ARG A 184 -16.38 21.10 37.24
C ARG A 184 -17.52 21.84 37.93
N TYR A 185 -18.62 22.14 37.23
CA TYR A 185 -19.78 22.81 37.82
C TYR A 185 -20.52 21.94 38.85
N ASN A 186 -20.57 20.62 38.62
CA ASN A 186 -21.17 19.67 39.55
C ASN A 186 -20.27 19.36 40.76
N GLY A 187 -19.01 19.80 40.76
CA GLY A 187 -18.04 19.54 41.83
C GLY A 187 -17.59 18.07 41.92
N ASP A 188 -17.78 17.26 40.87
CA ASP A 188 -17.33 15.86 40.85
C ASP A 188 -15.82 15.79 40.56
N LEU A 189 -15.04 15.95 41.63
CA LEU A 189 -13.58 15.98 41.58
C LEU A 189 -12.97 14.65 41.13
N ARG A 190 -13.58 13.51 41.49
CA ARG A 190 -13.07 12.19 41.10
C ARG A 190 -13.29 11.91 39.63
N GLY A 191 -14.50 12.21 39.13
CA GLY A 191 -14.81 12.14 37.71
C GLY A 191 -13.91 13.07 36.89
N LEU A 192 -13.65 14.28 37.40
CA LEU A 192 -12.77 15.25 36.76
C LEU A 192 -11.32 14.75 36.68
N GLN A 193 -10.75 14.23 37.77
CA GLN A 193 -9.42 13.64 37.79
C GLN A 193 -9.28 12.45 36.82
N TYR A 194 -10.30 11.59 36.76
CA TYR A 194 -10.30 10.44 35.87
C TYR A 194 -10.29 10.86 34.40
N LEU A 195 -11.23 11.73 34.00
CA LEU A 195 -11.33 12.22 32.63
C LEU A 195 -10.07 12.97 32.22
N LEU A 196 -9.61 13.90 33.07
CA LEU A 196 -8.44 14.73 32.80
C LEU A 196 -7.14 13.92 32.71
N SER A 197 -6.99 12.87 33.53
CA SER A 197 -5.87 11.92 33.42
C SER A 197 -5.81 11.23 32.05
N GLY A 198 -6.96 10.97 31.42
CA GLY A 198 -7.02 10.38 30.09
C GLY A 198 -6.63 11.38 28.99
N LEU A 199 -7.07 12.63 29.14
CA LEU A 199 -6.84 13.70 28.17
C LEU A 199 -5.38 14.17 28.13
N LEU A 200 -4.71 14.26 29.27
CA LEU A 200 -3.35 14.80 29.37
C LEU A 200 -2.25 13.82 28.93
N LYS A 201 -2.55 12.52 28.86
CA LYS A 201 -1.53 11.48 28.58
C LYS A 201 -1.21 11.28 27.11
N ARG A 202 -2.10 11.69 26.20
CA ARG A 202 -1.98 11.44 24.76
C ARG A 202 -2.40 12.69 24.02
N ASN A 203 -1.90 12.88 22.80
CA ASN A 203 -2.45 13.87 21.87
C ASN A 203 -3.94 13.56 21.65
N HIS A 204 -4.81 14.22 22.40
CA HIS A 204 -6.24 13.95 22.41
C HIS A 204 -6.82 14.44 21.09
N LEU A 205 -7.50 13.55 20.35
CA LEU A 205 -8.18 13.90 19.09
C LEU A 205 -7.28 14.61 18.06
N GLY A 206 -5.96 14.44 18.12
CA GLY A 206 -5.05 15.07 17.16
C GLY A 206 -4.98 16.60 17.25
N ILE A 207 -5.22 17.17 18.43
CA ILE A 207 -5.12 18.62 18.67
C ILE A 207 -3.75 19.17 18.27
N ASP A 208 -2.66 18.39 18.42
CA ASP A 208 -1.31 18.83 18.06
C ASP A 208 -1.00 18.77 16.55
N ASN A 209 -2.00 18.61 15.68
CA ASN A 209 -1.78 18.60 14.23
C ASN A 209 -1.27 19.97 13.76
N PRO A 210 -0.09 20.07 13.11
CA PRO A 210 0.47 21.35 12.66
C PRO A 210 -0.47 22.15 11.74
N GLU A 211 -1.34 21.49 10.98
CA GLU A 211 -2.33 22.16 10.13
C GLU A 211 -3.30 23.05 10.92
N MET A 212 -3.53 22.74 12.21
CA MET A 212 -4.42 23.49 13.11
C MET A 212 -3.75 24.70 13.77
N HIS A 213 -2.44 24.87 13.57
CA HIS A 213 -1.63 25.92 14.19
C HIS A 213 -0.86 26.78 13.18
N THR A 214 -0.91 26.47 11.88
CA THR A 214 -0.05 27.11 10.87
C THR A 214 -0.74 28.21 10.07
N ALA A 215 -2.07 28.25 10.04
CA ALA A 215 -2.80 29.23 9.23
C ALA A 215 -2.89 30.62 9.86
N TYR A 216 -2.81 30.70 11.20
CA TYR A 216 -2.89 31.95 11.95
C TYR A 216 -1.57 32.14 12.71
N ARG A 217 -1.01 33.35 12.70
CA ARG A 217 0.39 33.57 13.14
C ARG A 217 0.56 33.53 14.65
N CYS A 218 -0.49 33.85 15.39
CA CYS A 218 -0.48 33.98 16.86
C CYS A 218 -1.51 33.12 17.61
N HIS A 219 -2.49 32.55 16.92
CA HIS A 219 -3.64 31.87 17.52
C HIS A 219 -3.83 30.49 16.91
N SER A 220 -4.54 29.62 17.64
CA SER A 220 -4.98 28.32 17.14
C SER A 220 -6.48 28.38 16.79
N LYS A 221 -7.04 27.29 16.25
CA LYS A 221 -8.50 27.18 16.10
C LYS A 221 -9.20 27.46 17.43
N LEU A 222 -10.31 28.19 17.39
CA LEU A 222 -11.03 28.63 18.61
C LEU A 222 -11.49 27.46 19.48
N VAL A 223 -11.88 26.34 18.87
CA VAL A 223 -12.29 25.13 19.60
C VAL A 223 -11.13 24.55 20.43
N ILE A 224 -9.91 24.59 19.90
CA ILE A 224 -8.71 24.12 20.62
C ILE A 224 -8.40 25.07 21.79
N GLU A 225 -8.44 26.38 21.55
CA GLU A 225 -8.21 27.38 22.60
C GLU A 225 -9.23 27.26 23.75
N ARG A 226 -10.52 27.05 23.42
CA ARG A 226 -11.58 26.83 24.41
C ARG A 226 -11.34 25.55 25.22
N PHE A 227 -10.93 24.48 24.57
CA PHE A 227 -10.58 23.23 25.24
C PHE A 227 -9.39 23.42 26.20
N HIS A 228 -8.31 24.07 25.75
CA HIS A 228 -7.15 24.37 26.60
C HIS A 228 -7.52 25.24 27.81
N ALA A 229 -8.33 26.27 27.60
CA ALA A 229 -8.81 27.13 28.69
C ALA A 229 -9.63 26.34 29.73
N GLU A 230 -10.53 25.46 29.28
CA GLU A 230 -11.32 24.64 30.20
C GLU A 230 -10.43 23.64 30.96
N VAL A 231 -9.47 23.00 30.29
CA VAL A 231 -8.48 22.11 30.92
C VAL A 231 -7.69 22.86 32.01
N GLU A 232 -7.24 24.09 31.74
CA GLU A 232 -6.55 24.93 32.71
C GLU A 232 -7.46 25.25 33.92
N CYS A 233 -8.72 25.61 33.67
CA CYS A 233 -9.71 25.84 34.73
C CYS A 233 -9.95 24.58 35.59
N CYS A 234 -10.07 23.41 34.96
CA CYS A 234 -10.23 22.14 35.66
C CYS A 234 -9.00 21.78 36.50
N LEU A 235 -7.79 21.99 35.97
CA LEU A 235 -6.54 21.79 36.70
C LEU A 235 -6.47 22.70 37.93
N LYS A 236 -6.73 24.00 37.75
CA LYS A 236 -6.78 24.96 38.85
C LYS A 236 -7.79 24.54 39.92
N HIS A 237 -8.97 24.11 39.50
CA HIS A 237 -10.03 23.66 40.40
C HIS A 237 -9.59 22.45 41.24
N ILE A 238 -8.94 21.44 40.64
CA ILE A 238 -8.40 20.28 41.38
C ILE A 238 -7.28 20.69 42.33
N THR A 239 -6.37 21.59 41.90
CA THR A 239 -5.24 22.00 42.74
C THR A 239 -5.67 22.81 43.96
N LEU A 240 -6.73 23.61 43.83
CA LEU A 240 -7.26 24.45 44.91
C LEU A 240 -8.28 23.72 45.79
N ALA A 241 -8.78 22.55 45.36
CA ALA A 241 -9.72 21.77 46.15
C ALA A 241 -9.03 21.19 47.41
N GLU A 242 -9.43 21.68 48.58
CA GLU A 242 -8.96 21.20 49.89
C GLU A 242 -9.51 19.81 50.25
N SER A 243 -10.61 19.40 49.60
CA SER A 243 -11.25 18.09 49.81
C SER A 243 -10.44 16.90 49.30
N ILE A 244 -9.34 17.14 48.58
CA ILE A 244 -8.43 16.11 48.07
C ILE A 244 -7.12 16.17 48.87
N PRO A 245 -6.67 15.05 49.47
CA PRO A 245 -5.37 14.99 50.13
C PRO A 245 -4.25 15.49 49.22
N LEU A 246 -3.26 16.17 49.79
CA LEU A 246 -2.15 16.72 49.03
C LEU A 246 -1.41 15.66 48.22
N GLU A 247 -1.25 14.46 48.78
CA GLU A 247 -0.58 13.32 48.14
C GLU A 247 -1.29 12.90 46.84
N ASP A 248 -2.62 12.78 46.87
CA ASP A 248 -3.41 12.40 45.69
C ASP A 248 -3.34 13.46 44.58
N ARG A 249 -3.31 14.74 44.96
CA ARG A 249 -3.11 15.85 44.00
C ARG A 249 -1.73 15.78 43.34
N LEU A 250 -0.69 15.51 44.12
CA LEU A 250 0.68 15.37 43.61
C LEU A 250 0.83 14.15 42.70
N GLN A 251 0.29 13.00 43.08
CA GLN A 251 0.32 11.79 42.25
C GLN A 251 -0.41 11.99 40.93
N PHE A 252 -1.56 12.68 40.94
CA PHE A 252 -2.27 13.06 39.73
C PHE A 252 -1.39 13.92 38.80
N MET A 253 -0.77 14.98 39.32
CA MET A 253 0.10 15.86 38.53
C MET A 253 1.34 15.15 37.97
N GLN A 254 1.96 14.27 38.76
CA GLN A 254 3.09 13.47 38.30
C GLN A 254 2.68 12.52 37.17
N LYS A 255 1.50 11.90 37.28
CA LYS A 255 0.95 10.99 36.27
C LYS A 255 0.49 11.70 34.99
N ALA A 256 0.11 12.98 35.10
CA ALA A 256 -0.28 13.82 33.98
C ALA A 256 0.92 14.48 33.27
N ARG A 257 2.13 14.39 33.85
CA ARG A 257 3.34 14.95 33.24
C ARG A 257 3.64 14.23 31.92
N PRO A 258 3.75 14.95 30.79
CA PRO A 258 4.13 14.33 29.53
C PRO A 258 5.55 13.73 29.65
N PRO A 259 5.83 12.62 28.93
CA PRO A 259 7.14 12.00 28.96
C PRO A 259 8.22 13.00 28.51
N PRO A 260 9.43 12.95 29.09
CA PRO A 260 10.49 13.88 28.72
C PRO A 260 10.77 13.79 27.21
N ALA A 261 11.16 14.92 26.60
CA ALA A 261 11.23 15.09 25.14
C ALA A 261 12.08 14.02 24.41
N HIS A 262 13.06 13.40 25.08
CA HIS A 262 13.89 12.32 24.53
C HIS A 262 13.16 10.96 24.40
N ALA A 263 12.06 10.76 25.12
CA ALA A 263 11.25 9.55 25.11
C ALA A 263 10.00 9.66 24.22
N SER A 264 9.69 10.87 23.73
CA SER A 264 8.64 11.06 22.74
C SER A 264 9.18 10.71 21.35
N PRO A 265 8.44 9.95 20.51
CA PRO A 265 8.82 9.79 19.12
C PRO A 265 9.03 11.19 18.54
N PRO A 266 10.08 11.41 17.73
CA PRO A 266 10.38 12.74 17.21
C PRO A 266 9.08 13.28 16.61
N LEU A 267 8.60 14.40 17.16
CA LEU A 267 7.52 15.15 16.53
C LEU A 267 7.95 15.25 15.07
N GLN A 268 7.20 14.62 14.17
CA GLN A 268 7.32 14.92 12.75
C GLN A 268 6.75 16.32 12.59
N VAL A 269 7.47 17.30 13.15
CA VAL A 269 7.47 18.67 12.65
C VAL A 269 7.99 18.47 11.25
N ALA A 270 7.05 18.28 10.33
CA ALA A 270 7.30 18.46 8.93
C ALA A 270 7.90 19.85 8.86
N ARG A 271 9.23 19.89 8.78
CA ARG A 271 10.02 21.07 8.47
C ARG A 271 9.79 21.35 7.00
N THR A 272 8.53 21.54 6.62
CA THR A 272 8.12 21.86 5.26
C THR A 272 8.47 23.31 5.05
N ARG A 273 9.68 23.47 4.48
CA ARG A 273 10.16 24.61 3.69
C ARG A 273 9.93 26.01 4.27
N ALA A 274 11.02 26.53 4.82
CA ALA A 274 11.61 27.80 4.39
C ALA A 274 10.62 28.94 4.06
N ALA A 275 10.20 29.66 5.10
CA ALA A 275 10.15 31.11 4.97
C ALA A 275 11.62 31.58 4.79
N PRO A 276 11.97 32.32 3.72
CA PRO A 276 13.31 32.87 3.59
C PRO A 276 13.46 33.97 4.64
N GLY A 277 14.50 33.88 5.49
CA GLY A 277 14.94 35.03 6.29
C GLY A 277 14.94 34.91 7.82
N ARG A 278 14.96 33.72 8.42
CA ARG A 278 15.38 33.61 9.84
C ARG A 278 16.88 33.39 9.94
N ALA A 279 17.63 34.49 9.79
CA ALA A 279 18.97 34.58 10.36
C ALA A 279 18.81 34.58 11.88
N TYR A 280 19.23 33.48 12.50
CA TYR A 280 19.36 33.35 13.94
C TYR A 280 20.42 34.37 14.39
N ILE A 281 19.98 35.46 15.01
CA ILE A 281 20.86 36.40 15.71
C ILE A 281 21.40 35.65 16.92
N ARG A 282 22.55 35.00 16.75
CA ARG A 282 23.40 34.59 17.86
C ARG A 282 24.08 35.88 18.33
N GLY A 283 23.80 36.26 19.57
CA GLY A 283 24.25 37.51 20.18
C GLY A 283 25.76 37.67 20.25
N CYS A 284 26.13 38.89 20.63
CA CYS A 284 27.41 39.24 21.24
C CYS A 284 27.89 38.20 22.27
#